data_AF-A0A7W5FD82-F1
#
_entry.id   AF-A0A7W5FD82-F1
#
_cell.length_a   1.000
_cell.length_b   1.000
_cell.length_c   1.000
_cell.angle_alpha   90.00
_cell.angle_beta   90.00
_cell.angle_gamma   90.00
#
_symmetry.space_group_name_H-M   'P 1'
#
loop_
_entity.id
_entity.type
_entity.pdbx_description
1 polymer ?
#
loop_
_entity_poly.entity_id
_entity_poly.type
_entity_poly.pdbx_seq_one_letter_code
_entity_poly.pdbx_strand_id
1 'polypeptide(L)'
;MPETLTGQTTSPVAVPALPAGPLAWQRTSVIGTELVIAREQCAQGTAVVTGAVPFSLGWHAELDEGSRVRELSVSCRGDGWSRSLQMHHTGGEWVIRGDESEPAPPEIDPEAVPRLTDSPIFVSWAIRRLGLHAEPGPVSVPSVRVLVPSLDLVAGTATYHMVSPNRLRITGEGPAATYEIDNAGLVSYQPGNLRLAR
;
A
#
# COMPACT_ATOMS: atom_id res chain seq x y z
N MET A 1 -44.37 13.62 33.99
CA MET A 1 -43.36 14.33 33.17
C MET A 1 -42.21 13.35 32.95
N PRO A 2 -42.06 12.70 31.78
CA PRO A 2 -40.86 11.91 31.52
C PRO A 2 -39.80 12.79 30.83
N GLU A 3 -38.58 12.75 31.35
CA GLU A 3 -37.41 13.39 30.75
C GLU A 3 -36.97 12.58 29.53
N THR A 4 -36.98 13.23 28.38
CA THR A 4 -36.45 12.70 27.12
C THR A 4 -34.93 12.73 27.18
N LEU A 5 -34.30 11.57 27.32
CA LEU A 5 -32.87 11.39 27.09
C LEU A 5 -32.56 11.58 25.60
N THR A 6 -32.04 12.75 25.24
CA THR A 6 -31.49 13.03 23.93
C THR A 6 -30.20 12.22 23.76
N GLY A 7 -30.26 11.17 22.94
CA GLY A 7 -29.05 10.44 22.52
C GLY A 7 -28.09 11.38 21.81
N GLN A 8 -26.87 11.51 22.33
CA GLN A 8 -25.78 12.16 21.61
C GLN A 8 -25.37 11.24 20.46
N THR A 9 -25.72 11.65 19.24
CA THR A 9 -25.15 11.09 18.02
C THR A 9 -23.67 11.49 17.99
N THR A 10 -22.79 10.56 18.36
CA THR A 10 -21.34 10.73 18.17
C THR A 10 -21.06 10.81 16.68
N SER A 11 -20.75 12.01 16.19
CA SER A 11 -20.21 12.20 14.84
C SER A 11 -18.96 11.31 14.66
N PRO A 12 -18.77 10.67 13.50
CA PRO A 12 -17.55 9.92 13.25
C PRO A 12 -16.34 10.85 13.36
N VAL A 13 -15.32 10.40 14.10
CA VAL A 13 -14.03 11.09 14.18
C VAL A 13 -13.46 11.15 12.77
N ALA A 14 -13.28 12.35 12.23
CA ALA A 14 -12.69 12.54 10.90
C ALA A 14 -11.26 12.01 10.91
N VAL A 15 -10.96 11.05 10.03
CA VAL A 15 -9.60 10.53 9.85
C VAL A 15 -8.77 11.61 9.15
N PRO A 16 -7.72 12.18 9.80
CA PRO A 16 -6.94 13.26 9.20
C PRO A 16 -6.35 12.81 7.86
N ALA A 17 -6.42 13.64 6.81
CA ALA A 17 -5.91 13.31 5.48
C ALA A 17 -4.42 12.91 5.53
N LEU A 18 -3.99 12.01 4.63
CA LEU A 18 -2.55 11.77 4.46
C LEU A 18 -1.88 13.05 3.96
N PRO A 19 -0.61 13.28 4.33
CA PRO A 19 0.12 14.44 3.85
C PRO A 19 0.24 14.40 2.32
N ALA A 20 -0.22 15.47 1.67
CA ALA A 20 0.08 15.72 0.27
C ALA A 20 1.49 16.31 0.14
N GLY A 21 2.16 16.01 -0.96
CA GLY A 21 3.52 16.50 -1.24
C GLY A 21 4.56 15.39 -1.34
N PRO A 22 5.85 15.75 -1.29
CA PRO A 22 6.94 14.80 -1.38
C PRO A 22 7.11 14.02 -0.06
N LEU A 23 7.22 12.71 -0.17
CA LEU A 23 7.53 11.77 0.90
C LEU A 23 8.70 10.89 0.44
N ALA A 24 9.73 10.73 1.26
CA ALA A 24 10.87 9.90 0.89
C ALA A 24 11.04 8.77 1.91
N TRP A 25 11.16 7.52 1.44
CA TRP A 25 11.56 6.39 2.29
C TRP A 25 12.94 5.92 1.91
N GLN A 26 13.84 5.89 2.89
CA GLN A 26 15.14 5.28 2.76
C GLN A 26 15.05 3.79 3.09
N ARG A 27 15.62 2.94 2.23
CA ARG A 27 15.80 1.52 2.50
C ARG A 27 16.94 1.32 3.52
N THR A 28 16.74 0.38 4.44
CA THR A 28 17.68 0.06 5.53
C THR A 28 18.23 -1.36 5.43
N SER A 29 17.54 -2.26 4.72
CA SER A 29 18.01 -3.61 4.35
C SER A 29 19.00 -3.59 3.19
N VAL A 30 18.84 -2.62 2.29
CA VAL A 30 19.64 -2.44 1.07
C VAL A 30 19.78 -0.96 0.78
N ILE A 31 20.86 -0.54 0.10
CA ILE A 31 21.04 0.85 -0.29
C ILE A 31 20.03 1.19 -1.40
N GLY A 32 19.14 2.14 -1.09
CA GLY A 32 18.17 2.67 -2.03
C GLY A 32 17.20 3.63 -1.37
N THR A 33 16.40 4.31 -2.18
CA THR A 33 15.40 5.28 -1.72
C THR A 33 14.22 5.26 -2.66
N GLU A 34 13.02 5.46 -2.11
CA GLU A 34 11.81 5.79 -2.85
C GLU A 34 11.43 7.24 -2.55
N LEU A 35 11.12 8.01 -3.59
CA LEU A 35 10.46 9.30 -3.51
C LEU A 35 9.04 9.16 -4.04
N VAL A 36 8.06 9.51 -3.22
CA VAL A 36 6.64 9.54 -3.57
C VAL A 36 6.17 10.99 -3.60
N ILE A 37 5.47 11.36 -4.66
CA ILE A 37 4.77 12.63 -4.78
C ILE A 37 3.28 12.33 -4.64
N ALA A 38 2.75 12.51 -3.44
CA ALA A 38 1.35 12.24 -3.13
C ALA A 38 0.46 13.46 -3.37
N ARG A 39 -0.74 13.23 -3.88
CA ARG A 39 -1.88 14.14 -3.95
C ARG A 39 -3.09 13.43 -3.36
N GLU A 40 -4.22 14.11 -3.32
CA GLU A 40 -5.42 13.60 -2.65
C GLU A 40 -5.92 12.26 -3.21
N GLN A 41 -6.00 12.13 -4.54
CA GLN A 41 -6.52 10.94 -5.23
C GLN A 41 -5.55 10.35 -6.25
N CYS A 42 -4.30 10.81 -6.26
CA CYS A 42 -3.27 10.23 -7.11
C CYS A 42 -1.91 10.33 -6.45
N ALA A 43 -1.02 9.42 -6.80
CA ALA A 43 0.38 9.49 -6.41
C ALA A 43 1.26 8.90 -7.50
N GLN A 44 2.51 9.35 -7.49
CA GLN A 44 3.56 8.75 -8.29
C GLN A 44 4.76 8.50 -7.39
N GLY A 45 5.47 7.41 -7.63
CA GLY A 45 6.71 7.12 -6.93
C GLY A 45 7.82 6.74 -7.87
N THR A 46 9.04 7.01 -7.44
CA THR A 46 10.27 6.59 -8.10
C THR A 46 11.21 6.02 -7.06
N ALA A 47 11.76 4.85 -7.33
CA ALA A 47 12.80 4.27 -6.48
C ALA A 47 14.06 3.95 -7.28
N VAL A 48 15.21 4.15 -6.64
CA VAL A 48 16.51 3.67 -7.13
C VAL A 48 17.06 2.76 -6.05
N VAL A 49 17.35 1.52 -6.44
CA VAL A 49 17.74 0.45 -5.52
C VAL A 49 19.00 -0.21 -6.06
N THR A 50 19.99 -0.36 -5.19
CA THR A 50 21.22 -1.11 -5.47
C THR A 50 21.16 -2.48 -4.79
N GLY A 51 22.29 -3.20 -4.71
CA GLY A 51 22.37 -4.52 -4.10
C GLY A 51 22.66 -5.60 -5.12
N ALA A 52 22.22 -6.84 -4.84
CA ALA A 52 22.49 -7.98 -5.72
C ALA A 52 21.84 -7.85 -7.11
N VAL A 53 20.65 -7.22 -7.17
CA VAL A 53 19.94 -6.93 -8.41
C VAL A 53 19.58 -5.43 -8.40
N PRO A 54 20.43 -4.55 -8.95
CA PRO A 54 20.12 -3.12 -9.03
C PRO A 54 18.97 -2.83 -10.00
N PHE A 55 18.12 -1.87 -9.65
CA PHE A 55 17.02 -1.43 -10.50
C PHE A 55 16.58 0.00 -10.23
N SER A 56 15.88 0.57 -11.20
CA SER A 56 15.03 1.74 -11.06
C SER A 56 13.56 1.33 -11.20
N LEU A 57 12.70 2.00 -10.45
CA LEU A 57 11.26 1.76 -10.41
C LEU A 57 10.56 3.10 -10.62
N GLY A 58 9.55 3.14 -11.47
CA GLY A 58 8.61 4.24 -11.58
C GLY A 58 7.20 3.69 -11.50
N TRP A 59 6.35 4.29 -10.68
CA TRP A 59 4.94 3.89 -10.58
C TRP A 59 4.02 5.09 -10.49
N HIS A 60 2.78 4.89 -10.92
CA HIS A 60 1.67 5.82 -10.78
C HIS A 60 0.45 5.06 -10.26
N ALA A 61 -0.31 5.67 -9.36
CA ALA A 61 -1.55 5.11 -8.84
C ALA A 61 -2.64 6.17 -8.72
N GLU A 62 -3.87 5.78 -9.05
CA GLU A 62 -5.09 6.55 -8.80
C GLU A 62 -5.91 5.89 -7.69
N LEU A 63 -6.51 6.72 -6.85
CA LEU A 63 -7.33 6.30 -5.72
C LEU A 63 -8.74 6.90 -5.82
N ASP A 64 -9.73 6.17 -5.31
CA ASP A 64 -11.03 6.77 -5.01
C ASP A 64 -11.04 7.51 -3.66
N GLU A 65 -12.18 8.13 -3.34
CA GLU A 65 -12.40 8.85 -2.07
C GLU A 65 -12.21 7.95 -0.84
N GLY A 66 -12.38 6.62 -0.98
CA GLY A 66 -12.17 5.63 0.06
C GLY A 66 -10.73 5.15 0.19
N SER A 67 -9.76 5.80 -0.46
CA SER A 67 -8.36 5.34 -0.53
C SER A 67 -8.19 3.94 -1.14
N ARG A 68 -9.14 3.47 -1.96
CA ARG A 68 -8.97 2.25 -2.74
C ARG A 68 -8.23 2.60 -4.03
N VAL A 69 -7.17 1.84 -4.31
CA VAL A 69 -6.45 1.91 -5.58
C VAL A 69 -7.39 1.44 -6.70
N ARG A 70 -7.54 2.27 -7.74
CA ARG A 70 -8.36 2.00 -8.94
C ARG A 70 -7.50 1.76 -10.17
N GLU A 71 -6.34 2.42 -10.23
CA GLU A 71 -5.33 2.22 -11.26
C GLU A 71 -3.95 2.11 -10.62
N LEU A 72 -3.12 1.22 -11.14
CA LEU A 72 -1.71 1.10 -10.80
C LEU A 72 -0.92 0.78 -12.07
N SER A 73 -0.01 1.68 -12.46
CA SER A 73 0.96 1.46 -13.52
C SER A 73 2.36 1.41 -12.91
N VAL A 74 3.13 0.38 -13.22
CA VAL A 74 4.49 0.16 -12.69
C VAL A 74 5.43 -0.17 -13.84
N SER A 75 6.60 0.47 -13.81
CA SER A 75 7.71 0.17 -14.71
C SER A 75 8.97 -0.04 -13.90
N CYS A 76 9.73 -1.08 -14.22
CA CYS A 76 10.97 -1.41 -13.55
C CYS A 76 12.06 -1.68 -14.58
N ARG A 77 13.27 -1.18 -14.36
CA ARG A 77 14.40 -1.37 -15.28
C ARG A 77 15.67 -1.68 -14.50
N GLY A 78 16.46 -2.61 -15.01
CA GLY A 78 17.80 -2.91 -14.51
C GLY A 78 18.77 -3.15 -15.65
N ASP A 79 19.86 -3.86 -15.36
CA ASP A 79 20.91 -4.12 -16.34
C ASP A 79 20.42 -5.04 -17.47
N GLY A 80 20.19 -4.48 -18.66
CA GLY A 80 19.75 -5.22 -19.84
C GLY A 80 18.30 -5.69 -19.84
N TRP A 81 17.48 -5.30 -18.86
CA TRP A 81 16.06 -5.68 -18.79
C TRP A 81 15.13 -4.52 -18.41
N SER A 82 13.90 -4.60 -18.89
CA SER A 82 12.79 -3.71 -18.53
C SER A 82 11.55 -4.56 -18.32
N ARG A 83 10.72 -4.16 -17.36
CA ARG A 83 9.43 -4.81 -17.05
C ARG A 83 8.33 -3.79 -16.89
N SER A 84 7.10 -4.15 -17.27
CA SER A 84 5.93 -3.30 -17.07
C SER A 84 4.71 -4.07 -16.58
N LEU A 85 3.90 -3.39 -15.75
CA LEU A 85 2.64 -3.90 -15.22
C LEU A 85 1.62 -2.75 -15.16
N GLN A 86 0.41 -3.02 -15.62
CA GLN A 86 -0.76 -2.16 -15.45
C GLN A 86 -1.88 -2.98 -14.82
N MET A 87 -2.52 -2.41 -13.80
CA MET A 87 -3.69 -2.97 -13.14
C MET A 87 -4.76 -1.88 -13.09
N HIS A 88 -5.97 -2.20 -13.55
CA HIS A 88 -7.12 -1.30 -13.42
C HIS A 88 -8.34 -2.04 -12.90
N HIS A 89 -9.08 -1.40 -12.02
CA HIS A 89 -10.29 -1.94 -11.43
C HIS A 89 -11.53 -1.40 -12.15
N THR A 90 -12.28 -2.26 -12.82
CA THR A 90 -13.44 -1.87 -13.64
C THR A 90 -14.73 -1.68 -12.85
N GLY A 91 -14.69 -1.90 -11.52
CA GLY A 91 -15.84 -1.84 -10.64
C GLY A 91 -16.34 -3.21 -10.18
N GLY A 92 -15.94 -4.29 -10.86
CA GLY A 92 -16.25 -5.67 -10.46
C GLY A 92 -15.12 -6.67 -10.66
N GLU A 93 -13.99 -6.26 -11.24
CA GLU A 93 -12.83 -7.11 -11.47
C GLU A 93 -11.56 -6.27 -11.60
N TRP A 94 -10.41 -6.94 -11.45
CA TRP A 94 -9.10 -6.41 -11.82
C TRP A 94 -8.73 -6.87 -13.22
N VAL A 95 -8.46 -5.91 -14.10
CA VAL A 95 -7.91 -6.18 -15.42
C VAL A 95 -6.43 -5.84 -15.39
N ILE A 96 -5.62 -6.80 -15.82
CA ILE A 96 -4.16 -6.79 -15.67
C ILE A 96 -3.54 -6.86 -17.06
N ARG A 97 -2.54 -6.01 -17.31
CA ARG A 97 -1.70 -6.06 -18.51
C ARG A 97 -0.25 -6.03 -18.08
N GLY A 98 0.49 -7.07 -18.42
CA GLY A 98 1.94 -7.14 -18.21
C GLY A 98 2.66 -7.35 -19.54
N ASP A 99 3.96 -7.63 -19.47
CA ASP A 99 4.74 -7.98 -20.66
C ASP A 99 4.27 -9.32 -21.25
N GLU A 100 4.18 -9.40 -22.58
CA GLU A 100 3.54 -10.51 -23.31
C GLU A 100 4.20 -11.89 -23.11
N SER A 101 5.45 -11.91 -22.60
CA SER A 101 6.21 -13.13 -22.35
C SER A 101 5.95 -13.78 -20.99
N GLU A 102 5.19 -13.12 -20.12
CA GLU A 102 4.90 -13.60 -18.77
C GLU A 102 3.71 -14.58 -18.77
N PRO A 103 3.64 -15.53 -17.82
CA PRO A 103 2.48 -16.38 -17.65
C PRO A 103 1.22 -15.54 -17.41
N ALA A 104 0.05 -16.10 -17.76
CA ALA A 104 -1.22 -15.43 -17.51
C ALA A 104 -1.31 -15.00 -16.04
N PRO A 105 -1.77 -13.77 -15.76
CA PRO A 105 -1.82 -13.28 -14.40
C PRO A 105 -2.75 -14.15 -13.54
N PRO A 106 -2.47 -14.27 -12.22
CA PRO A 106 -3.35 -15.01 -11.34
C PRO A 106 -4.75 -14.38 -11.32
N GLU A 107 -5.75 -15.19 -10.98
CA GLU A 107 -7.06 -14.65 -10.65
C GLU A 107 -6.95 -13.78 -9.38
N ILE A 108 -7.38 -12.52 -9.49
CA ILE A 108 -7.35 -11.57 -8.38
C ILE A 108 -8.78 -11.31 -7.94
N ASP A 109 -9.04 -11.52 -6.64
CA ASP A 109 -10.29 -11.12 -6.01
C ASP A 109 -10.58 -9.63 -6.29
N PRO A 110 -11.78 -9.26 -6.77
CA PRO A 110 -12.12 -7.85 -7.06
C PRO A 110 -11.85 -6.90 -5.88
N GLU A 111 -12.04 -7.38 -4.65
CA GLU A 111 -11.82 -6.61 -3.43
C GLU A 111 -10.38 -6.63 -2.93
N ALA A 112 -9.46 -7.30 -3.63
CA ALA A 112 -8.05 -7.35 -3.27
C ALA A 112 -7.46 -5.97 -2.99
N VAL A 113 -6.69 -5.87 -1.91
CA VAL A 113 -5.89 -4.69 -1.58
C VAL A 113 -4.52 -4.82 -2.26
N PRO A 114 -4.20 -3.96 -3.26
CA PRO A 114 -2.90 -3.98 -3.90
C PRO A 114 -1.82 -3.43 -2.97
N ARG A 115 -0.64 -4.09 -2.95
CA ARG A 115 0.57 -3.58 -2.29
C ARG A 115 1.78 -3.74 -3.20
N LEU A 116 2.37 -2.62 -3.59
CA LEU A 116 3.70 -2.64 -4.21
C LEU A 116 4.75 -2.90 -3.14
N THR A 117 5.54 -3.95 -3.32
CA THR A 117 6.55 -4.35 -2.32
C THR A 117 7.56 -3.23 -2.13
N ASP A 118 7.87 -2.94 -0.87
CA ASP A 118 8.76 -1.86 -0.43
C ASP A 118 8.32 -0.43 -0.80
N SER A 119 7.02 -0.22 -1.02
CA SER A 119 6.40 1.10 -1.15
C SER A 119 5.39 1.33 0.00
N PRO A 120 5.81 1.91 1.14
CA PRO A 120 5.01 1.97 2.36
C PRO A 120 3.73 2.81 2.26
N ILE A 121 3.61 3.67 1.24
CA ILE A 121 2.41 4.46 1.00
C ILE A 121 1.19 3.56 0.72
N PHE A 122 1.37 2.41 0.07
CA PHE A 122 0.29 1.44 -0.19
C PHE A 122 -0.27 0.84 1.11
N VAL A 123 0.56 0.66 2.12
CA VAL A 123 0.11 0.22 3.45
C VAL A 123 -0.69 1.33 4.13
N SER A 124 -0.25 2.58 3.98
CA SER A 124 -0.96 3.76 4.52
C SER A 124 -2.35 3.92 3.90
N TRP A 125 -2.50 3.68 2.60
CA TRP A 125 -3.81 3.65 1.93
C TRP A 125 -4.67 2.48 2.40
N ALA A 126 -4.08 1.29 2.58
CA ALA A 126 -4.81 0.13 3.10
C ALA A 126 -5.38 0.38 4.51
N ILE A 127 -4.62 1.01 5.40
CA ILE A 127 -5.08 1.39 6.75
C ILE A 127 -6.36 2.25 6.66
N ARG A 128 -6.36 3.23 5.76
CA ARG A 128 -7.50 4.16 5.56
C ARG A 128 -8.69 3.47 4.91
N ARG A 129 -8.45 2.74 3.82
CA ARG A 129 -9.50 1.98 3.10
C ARG A 129 -10.24 1.03 4.03
N LEU A 130 -9.51 0.34 4.90
CA LEU A 130 -10.07 -0.65 5.81
C LEU A 130 -10.58 -0.03 7.12
N GLY A 131 -10.43 1.29 7.31
CA GLY A 131 -10.84 1.98 8.53
C GLY A 131 -10.19 1.41 9.79
N LEU A 132 -8.93 0.96 9.70
CA LEU A 132 -8.28 0.25 10.80
C LEU A 132 -8.04 1.17 12.00
N HIS A 133 -8.40 0.67 13.18
CA HIS A 133 -8.14 1.28 14.48
C HIS A 133 -7.70 0.19 15.45
N ALA A 134 -7.16 0.55 16.62
CA ALA A 134 -6.59 -0.43 17.55
C ALA A 134 -7.63 -1.36 18.21
N GLU A 135 -8.91 -1.00 18.21
CA GLU A 135 -9.98 -1.70 18.94
C GLU A 135 -11.09 -2.34 18.08
N PRO A 136 -10.78 -2.78 16.86
CA PRO A 136 -11.21 -4.11 16.46
C PRO A 136 -9.95 -4.90 16.15
N GLY A 137 -9.97 -6.17 16.53
CA GLY A 137 -8.86 -7.09 16.31
C GLY A 137 -8.47 -7.27 14.82
N PRO A 138 -7.69 -8.31 14.49
CA PRO A 138 -7.19 -8.51 13.14
C PRO A 138 -8.30 -8.53 12.08
N VAL A 139 -8.07 -7.81 10.97
CA VAL A 139 -8.94 -7.75 9.79
C VAL A 139 -8.27 -8.50 8.64
N SER A 140 -8.89 -9.60 8.18
CA SER A 140 -8.41 -10.36 7.02
C SER A 140 -9.15 -9.94 5.76
N VAL A 141 -8.40 -9.65 4.70
CA VAL A 141 -8.94 -9.23 3.40
C VAL A 141 -8.20 -9.91 2.26
N PRO A 142 -8.85 -10.08 1.10
CA PRO A 142 -8.14 -10.40 -0.12
C PRO A 142 -7.05 -9.35 -0.40
N SER A 143 -5.92 -9.80 -0.95
CA SER A 143 -4.77 -8.95 -1.21
C SER A 143 -4.01 -9.45 -2.42
N VAL A 144 -3.39 -8.50 -3.12
CA VAL A 144 -2.40 -8.79 -4.15
C VAL A 144 -1.14 -8.01 -3.88
N ARG A 145 0.00 -8.70 -3.85
CA ARG A 145 1.33 -8.08 -3.79
C ARG A 145 1.93 -8.03 -5.18
N VAL A 146 2.44 -6.86 -5.55
CA VAL A 146 3.33 -6.70 -6.70
C VAL A 146 4.76 -6.80 -6.17
N LEU A 147 5.51 -7.82 -6.61
CA LEU A 147 6.90 -8.00 -6.22
C LEU A 147 7.81 -7.07 -7.03
N VAL A 148 8.91 -6.64 -6.44
CA VAL A 148 9.90 -5.78 -7.12
C VAL A 148 11.27 -6.44 -6.96
N PRO A 149 12.10 -6.56 -8.02
CA PRO A 149 11.92 -6.00 -9.36
C PRO A 149 11.20 -6.89 -10.39
N SER A 150 10.68 -8.06 -10.02
CA SER A 150 10.07 -8.99 -10.99
C SER A 150 8.73 -8.54 -11.55
N LEU A 151 7.98 -7.71 -10.81
CA LEU A 151 6.58 -7.37 -11.10
C LEU A 151 5.62 -8.56 -11.08
N ASP A 152 6.04 -9.68 -10.48
CA ASP A 152 5.15 -10.83 -10.24
C ASP A 152 4.01 -10.45 -9.32
N LEU A 153 2.84 -11.02 -9.59
CA LEU A 153 1.63 -10.88 -8.79
C LEU A 153 1.48 -12.07 -7.85
N VAL A 154 1.40 -11.79 -6.56
CA VAL A 154 1.10 -12.78 -5.52
C VAL A 154 -0.24 -12.44 -4.89
N ALA A 155 -1.28 -13.14 -5.31
CA ALA A 155 -2.63 -13.00 -4.77
C ALA A 155 -2.86 -13.95 -3.58
N GLY A 156 -3.65 -13.50 -2.61
CA GLY A 156 -4.15 -14.32 -1.51
C GLY A 156 -4.82 -13.49 -0.42
N THR A 157 -4.62 -13.84 0.85
CA THR A 157 -5.24 -13.17 2.01
C THR A 157 -4.21 -12.51 2.92
N ALA A 158 -4.39 -11.22 3.19
CA ALA A 158 -3.58 -10.49 4.16
C ALA A 158 -4.41 -10.15 5.40
N THR A 159 -3.83 -10.38 6.58
CA THR A 159 -4.43 -10.01 7.86
C THR A 159 -3.72 -8.78 8.40
N TYR A 160 -4.46 -7.69 8.59
CA TYR A 160 -3.99 -6.43 9.16
C TYR A 160 -4.43 -6.33 10.61
N HIS A 161 -3.50 -6.10 11.52
CA HIS A 161 -3.77 -5.98 12.95
C HIS A 161 -3.10 -4.73 13.52
N MET A 162 -3.90 -3.73 13.85
CA MET A 162 -3.44 -2.56 14.60
C MET A 162 -3.22 -2.96 16.06
N VAL A 163 -1.99 -3.38 16.39
CA VAL A 163 -1.65 -3.81 17.77
C VAL A 163 -1.64 -2.66 18.76
N SER A 164 -1.47 -1.43 18.26
CA SER A 164 -1.65 -0.18 18.97
C SER A 164 -1.98 0.93 17.96
N PRO A 165 -2.36 2.15 18.38
CA PRO A 165 -2.64 3.25 17.46
C PRO A 165 -1.51 3.57 16.47
N ASN A 166 -0.25 3.27 16.83
CA ASN A 166 0.94 3.59 16.05
C ASN A 166 1.70 2.36 15.56
N ARG A 167 1.13 1.16 15.69
CA ARG A 167 1.81 -0.07 15.29
C ARG A 167 0.85 -1.03 14.60
N LEU A 168 1.22 -1.40 13.39
CA LEU A 168 0.51 -2.34 12.54
C LEU A 168 1.33 -3.62 12.39
N ARG A 169 0.68 -4.78 12.44
CA ARG A 169 1.23 -6.06 12.02
C ARG A 169 0.44 -6.57 10.81
N ILE A 170 1.15 -7.02 9.78
CA ILE A 170 0.56 -7.68 8.61
C ILE A 170 1.08 -9.12 8.52
N THR A 171 0.18 -10.09 8.33
CA THR A 171 0.49 -11.52 8.09
C THR A 171 -0.33 -12.08 6.93
N GLY A 172 -0.10 -13.34 6.56
CA GLY A 172 -0.81 -14.01 5.45
C GLY A 172 0.08 -14.09 4.22
N GLU A 173 -0.11 -13.15 3.28
CA GLU A 173 0.67 -13.07 2.03
C GLU A 173 2.14 -12.65 2.24
N GLY A 174 2.99 -13.63 2.56
CA GLY A 174 4.43 -13.50 2.72
C GLY A 174 4.90 -13.42 4.18
N PRO A 175 6.17 -13.03 4.41
CA PRO A 175 6.71 -12.89 5.75
C PRO A 175 5.92 -11.89 6.58
N ALA A 176 5.74 -12.18 7.87
CA ALA A 176 5.11 -11.26 8.79
C ALA A 176 5.88 -9.93 8.84
N ALA A 177 5.18 -8.82 8.66
CA ALA A 177 5.76 -7.48 8.69
C ALA A 177 5.14 -6.66 9.82
N THR A 178 5.96 -5.83 10.45
CA THR A 178 5.52 -4.83 11.43
C THR A 178 5.84 -3.45 10.91
N TYR A 179 4.94 -2.51 11.11
CA TYR A 179 5.07 -1.12 10.69
C TYR A 179 4.77 -0.20 11.86
N GLU A 180 5.54 0.88 11.96
CA GLU A 180 5.23 2.02 12.82
C GLU A 180 4.54 3.09 11.99
N ILE A 181 3.48 3.65 12.57
CA ILE A 181 2.56 4.57 11.91
C ILE A 181 2.57 5.89 12.68
N ASP A 182 2.67 7.01 11.97
CA ASP A 182 2.54 8.33 12.59
C ASP A 182 1.09 8.74 12.83
N ASN A 183 0.88 9.90 13.44
CA ASN A 183 -0.46 10.39 13.81
C ASN A 183 -1.36 10.70 12.60
N ALA A 184 -0.80 10.79 11.38
CA ALA A 184 -1.58 10.99 10.15
C ALA A 184 -1.98 9.65 9.49
N GLY A 185 -1.55 8.52 10.06
CA GLY A 185 -1.77 7.20 9.46
C GLY A 185 -0.71 6.84 8.41
N LEU A 186 0.40 7.58 8.33
CA LEU A 186 1.49 7.30 7.40
C LEU A 186 2.48 6.31 8.01
N VAL A 187 2.91 5.31 7.23
CA VAL A 187 4.01 4.44 7.64
C VAL A 187 5.30 5.23 7.77
N SER A 188 5.83 5.33 8.99
CA SER A 188 7.08 6.03 9.28
C SER A 188 8.28 5.09 9.31
N TYR A 189 8.08 3.83 9.70
CA TYR A 189 9.16 2.85 9.81
C TYR A 189 8.68 1.42 9.63
N GLN A 190 9.47 0.61 8.94
CA GLN A 190 9.38 -0.84 8.92
C GLN A 190 10.72 -1.38 9.41
N PRO A 191 10.77 -2.03 10.59
CA PRO A 191 12.01 -2.53 11.18
C PRO A 191 12.87 -3.34 10.20
N GLY A 192 14.11 -2.89 10.02
CA GLY A 192 15.10 -3.54 9.17
C GLY A 192 14.80 -3.47 7.67
N ASN A 193 13.82 -2.69 7.21
CA ASN A 193 13.51 -2.56 5.78
C ASN A 193 13.47 -1.12 5.28
N LEU A 194 12.62 -0.26 5.85
CA LEU A 194 12.34 1.09 5.31
C LEU A 194 12.12 2.09 6.44
N ARG A 195 12.57 3.34 6.26
CA ARG A 195 12.29 4.46 7.17
C ARG A 195 11.93 5.71 6.39
N LEU A 196 10.93 6.44 6.84
CA LEU A 196 10.60 7.75 6.30
C LEU A 196 11.75 8.72 6.60
N ALA A 197 12.31 9.33 5.56
CA ALA A 197 13.30 10.39 5.64
C ALA A 197 12.55 11.73 5.77
N ARG A 198 12.81 12.43 6.86
CA ARG A 198 12.31 13.79 7.13
C ARG A 198 13.48 14.74 7.22
#